data_AF-A0A6P2DDI0-F1
#
_entry.id   AF-A0A6P2DDI0-F1
#
_cell.length_a   1.000
_cell.length_b   1.000
_cell.length_c   1.000
_cell.angle_alpha   90.00
_cell.angle_beta   90.00
_cell.angle_gamma   90.00
#
_symmetry.space_group_name_H-M   'P 1'
#
loop_
_entity.id
_entity.type
_entity.pdbx_description
1 polymer ?
#
loop_
_entity_poly.entity_id
_entity_poly.type
_entity_poly.pdbx_seq_one_letter_code
_entity_poly.pdbx_strand_id
1 'polypeptide(L)'
;MLLAFLRYAEPHYRSSGGKTTHEVFEIRRSVWIPALATVRQAMIDANWCRTLINRRMERIKRAFKWAASQELVPVSVHQGYPPLTGLRKSRTEARESAPVKPVDPAHVAAVLPYLSSQIRTMIELQRLTRMRPSEVCAITLAEVDRTSETWATTPRNTSRRTGARARDPARPEPRWSHSCFATPPARRSRLLARSATQAG
;
A
#
# COMPACT_ATOMS: atom_id res chain seq x y z
N MET A 1 25.31 7.80 13.36
CA MET A 1 24.62 6.53 13.03
C MET A 1 23.26 6.72 12.35
N LEU A 2 22.26 7.32 13.02
CA LEU A 2 20.87 7.39 12.49
C LEU A 2 20.72 8.16 11.17
N LEU A 3 21.41 9.29 11.03
CA LEU A 3 21.48 10.02 9.76
C LEU A 3 22.16 9.19 8.66
N ALA A 4 23.18 8.40 8.99
CA ALA A 4 23.82 7.48 8.05
C ALA A 4 22.86 6.35 7.64
N PHE A 5 22.07 5.81 8.57
CA PHE A 5 21.02 4.85 8.25
C PHE A 5 19.95 5.45 7.36
N LEU A 6 19.51 6.69 7.61
CA LEU A 6 18.54 7.36 6.74
C LEU A 6 19.08 7.58 5.32
N ARG A 7 20.35 7.98 5.18
CA ARG A 7 21.04 8.09 3.88
C ARG A 7 21.15 6.76 3.14
N TYR A 8 21.30 5.64 3.86
CA TYR A 8 21.27 4.30 3.28
C TYR A 8 19.84 3.82 2.97
N ALA A 9 18.90 4.08 3.86
CA ALA A 9 17.52 3.64 3.76
C ALA A 9 16.81 4.26 2.55
N GLU A 10 17.11 5.51 2.23
CA GLU A 10 16.48 6.24 1.12
C GLU A 10 16.72 5.64 -0.28
N PRO A 11 17.94 5.20 -0.67
CA PRO A 11 18.16 4.43 -1.88
C PRO A 11 17.77 2.95 -1.73
N HIS A 12 17.94 2.34 -0.55
CA HIS A 12 17.68 0.91 -0.34
C HIS A 12 16.19 0.56 -0.37
N TYR A 13 15.35 1.35 0.30
CA TYR A 13 13.91 1.13 0.38
C TYR A 13 13.16 1.81 -0.78
N ARG A 14 13.67 1.66 -2.00
CA ARG A 14 13.02 2.09 -3.24
C ARG A 14 12.31 0.92 -3.90
N SER A 15 11.13 1.18 -4.44
CA SER A 15 10.51 0.26 -5.38
C SER A 15 11.29 0.26 -6.69
N SER A 16 11.12 -0.76 -7.55
CA SER A 16 11.81 -0.84 -8.84
C SER A 16 11.52 0.36 -9.76
N GLY A 17 10.44 1.12 -9.49
CA GLY A 17 10.11 2.38 -10.15
C GLY A 17 10.70 3.64 -9.50
N GLY A 18 11.72 3.53 -8.65
CA GLY A 18 12.46 4.66 -8.08
C GLY A 18 11.77 5.42 -6.94
N LYS A 19 10.49 5.17 -6.66
CA LYS A 19 9.75 5.77 -5.55
C LYS A 19 10.20 5.18 -4.21
N THR A 20 10.48 6.05 -3.24
CA THR A 20 10.74 5.67 -1.87
C THR A 20 9.49 5.03 -1.26
N THR A 21 9.66 3.87 -0.63
CA THR A 21 8.54 3.22 0.07
C THR A 21 8.17 3.98 1.35
N HIS A 22 6.94 3.76 1.82
CA HIS A 22 6.44 4.31 3.09
C HIS A 22 7.27 3.85 4.30
N GLU A 23 8.16 2.87 4.13
CA GLU A 23 9.08 2.42 5.17
C GLU A 23 10.09 3.49 5.59
N VAL A 24 10.59 4.31 4.66
CA VAL A 24 11.53 5.40 4.98
C VAL A 24 10.85 6.50 5.79
N PHE A 25 9.62 6.88 5.41
CA PHE A 25 8.80 7.81 6.18
C PHE A 25 8.58 7.31 7.62
N GLU A 26 8.30 6.02 7.75
CA GLU A 26 8.07 5.40 9.04
C GLU A 26 9.33 5.30 9.88
N ILE A 27 10.48 4.98 9.29
CA ILE A 27 11.78 5.01 9.98
C ILE A 27 12.03 6.42 10.52
N ARG A 28 11.90 7.46 9.69
CA ARG A 28 12.11 8.87 10.09
C ARG A 28 11.26 9.27 11.30
N ARG A 29 10.02 8.80 11.37
CA ARG A 29 9.09 9.05 12.49
C ARG A 29 9.39 8.26 13.77
N SER A 30 10.21 7.21 13.69
CA SER A 30 10.51 6.31 14.82
C SER A 30 11.84 6.65 15.52
N VAL A 31 12.62 7.55 14.95
CA VAL A 31 13.97 7.86 15.40
C VAL A 31 13.92 9.06 16.35
N TRP A 32 13.82 8.77 17.64
CA TRP A 32 13.95 9.74 18.72
C TRP A 32 14.21 8.97 20.03
N ILE A 33 15.13 9.49 20.86
CA ILE A 33 15.53 9.10 22.23
C ILE A 33 16.61 7.98 22.40
N PRO A 34 17.45 8.10 23.47
CA PRO A 34 18.68 7.31 23.63
C PRO A 34 18.47 5.90 24.20
N ALA A 35 17.29 5.57 24.75
CA ALA A 35 17.01 4.28 25.38
C ALA A 35 15.71 3.63 24.88
N LEU A 36 15.82 2.42 24.34
CA LEU A 36 14.72 1.69 23.69
C LEU A 36 13.56 1.32 24.65
N ALA A 37 13.86 1.10 25.93
CA ALA A 37 12.86 0.86 26.97
C ALA A 37 12.02 2.12 27.25
N THR A 38 12.66 3.29 27.34
CA THR A 38 11.99 4.59 27.51
C THR A 38 11.12 4.91 26.31
N VAL A 39 11.59 4.64 25.09
CA VAL A 39 10.80 4.80 23.86
C VAL A 39 9.55 3.92 23.90
N ARG A 40 9.68 2.66 24.31
CA ARG A 40 8.54 1.75 24.44
C ARG A 40 7.53 2.26 25.46
N GLN A 41 7.99 2.74 26.63
CA GLN A 41 7.10 3.27 27.66
C GLN A 41 6.37 4.52 27.18
N ALA A 42 7.09 5.48 26.58
CA ALA A 42 6.48 6.68 26.00
C ALA A 42 5.41 6.36 24.94
N MET A 43 5.58 5.29 24.15
CA MET A 43 4.55 4.83 23.21
C MET A 43 3.32 4.21 23.89
N ILE A 44 3.53 3.53 25.03
CA ILE A 44 2.42 3.00 25.86
C ILE A 44 1.66 4.17 26.47
N ASP A 45 2.36 5.14 27.05
CA ASP A 45 1.78 6.33 27.69
C ASP A 45 1.03 7.20 26.66
N ALA A 46 1.52 7.25 25.42
CA ALA A 46 0.82 7.89 24.28
C ALA A 46 -0.40 7.09 23.77
N ASN A 47 -0.76 5.99 24.43
CA ASN A 47 -1.90 5.13 24.10
C ASN A 47 -1.85 4.53 22.67
N TRP A 48 -0.65 4.17 22.20
CA TRP A 48 -0.49 3.51 20.90
C TRP A 48 -0.90 2.04 20.97
N CYS A 49 -1.37 1.49 19.85
CA CYS A 49 -1.70 0.08 19.82
C CYS A 49 -0.46 -0.82 19.83
N ARG A 50 -0.53 -1.94 20.55
CA ARG A 50 0.56 -2.91 20.70
C ARG A 50 1.22 -3.30 19.37
N THR A 51 0.42 -3.53 18.33
CA THR A 51 0.90 -3.93 17.00
C THR A 51 1.73 -2.84 16.33
N LEU A 52 1.36 -1.57 16.51
CA LEU A 52 2.15 -0.42 16.03
C LEU A 52 3.44 -0.28 16.83
N ILE A 53 3.38 -0.40 18.16
CA ILE A 53 4.56 -0.33 19.03
C ILE A 53 5.57 -1.39 18.61
N ASN A 54 5.16 -2.67 18.52
CA ASN A 54 6.05 -3.74 18.07
C ASN A 54 6.63 -3.47 16.67
N ARG A 55 5.83 -2.98 15.73
CA ARG A 55 6.31 -2.62 14.37
C ARG A 55 7.36 -1.51 14.40
N ARG A 56 7.19 -0.49 15.24
CA ARG A 56 8.14 0.62 15.42
C ARG A 56 9.44 0.11 16.05
N MET A 57 9.34 -0.71 17.08
CA MET A 57 10.48 -1.31 17.79
C MET A 57 11.33 -2.17 16.86
N GLU A 58 10.71 -3.02 16.02
CA GLU A 58 11.43 -3.86 15.06
C GLU A 58 12.17 -3.05 13.99
N ARG A 59 11.65 -1.89 13.59
CA ARG A 59 12.36 -0.98 12.67
C ARG A 59 13.61 -0.39 13.32
N ILE A 60 13.52 0.02 14.59
CA ILE A 60 14.65 0.56 15.34
C ILE A 60 15.74 -0.52 15.49
N LYS A 61 15.37 -1.75 15.90
CA LYS A 61 16.30 -2.88 15.98
C LYS A 61 17.00 -3.14 14.64
N ARG A 62 16.27 -3.09 13.53
CA ARG A 62 16.85 -3.27 12.19
C ARG A 62 17.86 -2.18 11.83
N ALA A 63 17.60 -0.93 12.20
CA ALA A 63 18.53 0.19 11.98
C ALA A 63 19.86 -0.02 12.71
N PHE A 64 19.80 -0.49 13.97
CA PHE A 64 21.00 -0.80 14.76
C PHE A 64 21.72 -2.05 14.28
N LYS A 65 20.98 -3.09 13.85
CA LYS A 65 21.58 -4.27 13.20
C LYS A 65 22.37 -3.87 11.95
N TRP A 66 21.78 -3.02 11.11
CA TRP A 66 22.45 -2.47 9.93
C TRP A 66 23.69 -1.66 10.33
N ALA A 67 23.56 -0.78 11.32
CA ALA A 67 24.67 0.06 11.75
C ALA A 67 25.86 -0.75 12.29
N ALA A 68 25.59 -1.82 13.04
CA ALA A 68 26.63 -2.75 13.50
C ALA A 68 27.29 -3.49 12.32
N SER A 69 26.52 -3.89 11.30
CA SER A 69 27.07 -4.52 10.08
C SER A 69 27.88 -3.58 9.19
N GLN A 70 27.77 -2.27 9.40
CA GLN A 70 28.55 -1.24 8.71
C GLN A 70 29.67 -0.68 9.61
N GLU A 71 29.91 -1.31 10.76
CA GLU A 71 30.94 -0.91 11.74
C GLU A 71 30.76 0.54 12.27
N LEU A 72 29.58 1.14 12.08
CA LEU A 72 29.27 2.48 12.57
C LEU A 72 29.02 2.52 14.07
N VAL A 73 28.69 1.38 14.66
CA VAL A 73 28.55 1.17 16.09
C VAL A 73 29.15 -0.19 16.44
N PRO A 74 29.77 -0.36 17.63
CA PRO A 74 30.20 -1.66 18.09
C PRO A 74 29.06 -2.68 18.10
N VAL A 75 29.36 -3.95 17.79
CA VAL A 75 28.37 -5.03 17.85
C VAL A 75 27.74 -5.17 19.24
N SER A 76 28.49 -4.80 20.28
CA SER A 76 28.03 -4.76 21.67
C SER A 76 26.88 -3.78 21.89
N VAL A 77 26.73 -2.72 21.07
CA VAL A 77 25.57 -1.82 21.14
C VAL A 77 24.31 -2.53 20.65
N HIS A 78 24.41 -3.34 19.60
CA HIS A 78 23.30 -4.15 19.11
C HIS A 78 22.99 -5.35 20.01
N GLN A 79 24.00 -5.97 20.60
CA GLN A 79 23.83 -7.09 21.55
C GLN A 79 23.40 -6.61 22.94
N GLY A 80 23.77 -5.38 23.33
CA GLY A 80 23.48 -4.78 24.62
C GLY A 80 22.05 -4.27 24.78
N TYR A 81 21.22 -4.38 23.72
CA TYR A 81 19.79 -4.19 23.91
C TYR A 81 19.29 -5.28 24.85
N PRO A 82 18.58 -4.90 25.93
CA PRO A 82 17.80 -5.89 26.65
C PRO A 82 16.98 -6.65 25.60
N PRO A 83 16.79 -7.97 25.71
CA PRO A 83 15.88 -8.71 24.86
C PRO A 83 14.46 -8.23 25.17
N LEU A 84 14.13 -7.03 24.65
CA LEU A 84 12.82 -6.43 24.66
C LEU A 84 12.01 -7.28 23.70
N THR A 85 11.58 -8.40 24.26
CA THR A 85 10.59 -9.27 23.69
C THR A 85 9.42 -8.38 23.34
N GLY A 86 8.92 -8.53 22.11
CA GLY A 86 7.77 -7.76 21.66
C GLY A 86 6.65 -7.85 22.68
N LEU A 87 5.93 -6.75 22.87
CA LEU A 87 4.77 -6.69 23.75
C LEU A 87 3.82 -7.85 23.40
N ARG A 88 3.60 -8.74 24.36
CA ARG A 88 2.76 -9.93 24.17
C ARG A 88 1.30 -9.55 24.41
N LYS A 89 0.40 -10.18 23.64
CA LYS A 89 -1.04 -10.00 23.81
C LYS A 89 -1.41 -10.30 25.27
N SER A 90 -2.30 -9.48 25.85
CA SER A 90 -2.85 -9.64 27.20
C SER A 90 -1.82 -9.70 28.35
N ARG A 91 -0.57 -9.24 28.13
CA ARG A 91 0.48 -9.17 29.16
C ARG A 91 1.09 -7.78 29.29
N THR A 92 0.41 -6.77 28.76
CA THR A 92 0.93 -5.40 28.60
C THR A 92 -0.21 -4.39 28.67
N GLU A 93 0.07 -3.19 29.16
CA GLU A 93 -0.88 -2.07 29.24
C GLU A 93 -1.17 -1.40 27.89
N ALA A 94 -0.44 -1.79 26.84
CA ALA A 94 -0.65 -1.26 25.49
C ALA A 94 -2.04 -1.59 24.95
N ARG A 95 -2.69 -0.59 24.33
CA ARG A 95 -4.00 -0.71 23.70
C ARG A 95 -4.02 -1.84 22.66
N GLU A 96 -5.05 -2.67 22.68
CA GLU A 96 -5.34 -3.61 21.59
C GLU A 96 -6.29 -2.95 20.57
N SER A 97 -5.95 -3.00 19.29
CA SER A 97 -6.86 -2.53 18.23
C SER A 97 -7.89 -3.61 17.90
N ALA A 98 -9.15 -3.22 17.75
CA ALA A 98 -10.18 -4.12 17.24
C ALA A 98 -9.81 -4.65 15.84
N PRO A 99 -10.17 -5.91 15.52
CA PRO A 99 -9.96 -6.45 14.18
C PRO A 99 -10.79 -5.66 13.15
N VAL A 100 -10.22 -5.46 11.96
CA VAL A 100 -10.93 -4.87 10.83
C VAL A 100 -11.97 -5.88 10.35
N LYS A 101 -13.26 -5.52 10.45
CA LYS A 101 -14.37 -6.36 10.00
C LYS A 101 -14.69 -6.09 8.52
N PRO A 102 -15.25 -7.07 7.79
CA PRO A 102 -15.80 -6.84 6.47
C PRO A 102 -16.89 -5.75 6.51
N VAL A 103 -16.94 -4.94 5.46
CA VAL A 103 -18.01 -3.94 5.28
C VAL A 103 -19.29 -4.66 4.84
N ASP A 104 -20.44 -4.21 5.35
CA ASP A 104 -21.75 -4.70 4.94
C ASP A 104 -21.96 -4.48 3.42
N PRO A 105 -22.35 -5.52 2.66
CA PRO A 105 -22.71 -5.38 1.25
C PRO A 105 -23.73 -4.27 0.95
N ALA A 106 -24.68 -4.00 1.85
CA ALA A 106 -25.68 -2.96 1.68
C ALA A 106 -25.06 -1.55 1.66
N HIS A 107 -24.06 -1.29 2.51
CA HIS A 107 -23.33 -0.03 2.50
C HIS A 107 -22.56 0.16 1.19
N VAL A 108 -21.97 -0.91 0.66
CA VAL A 108 -21.28 -0.84 -0.64
C VAL A 108 -22.28 -0.49 -1.73
N ALA A 109 -23.41 -1.21 -1.82
CA ALA A 109 -24.45 -0.98 -2.81
C ALA A 109 -25.01 0.46 -2.77
N ALA A 110 -25.18 1.02 -1.57
CA ALA A 110 -25.66 2.39 -1.38
C ALA A 110 -24.70 3.46 -1.92
N VAL A 111 -23.38 3.20 -1.92
CA VAL A 111 -22.37 4.17 -2.37
C VAL A 111 -22.12 4.08 -3.88
N LEU A 112 -22.31 2.91 -4.52
CA LEU A 112 -22.02 2.72 -5.95
C LEU A 112 -22.60 3.80 -6.88
N PRO A 113 -23.87 4.26 -6.72
CA PRO A 113 -24.48 5.33 -7.53
C PRO A 113 -23.70 6.64 -7.58
N TYR A 114 -22.96 6.96 -6.52
CA TYR A 114 -22.29 8.25 -6.36
C TYR A 114 -20.80 8.23 -6.78
N LEU A 115 -20.28 7.06 -7.16
CA LEU A 115 -18.89 6.89 -7.56
C LEU A 115 -18.68 7.10 -9.06
N SER A 116 -17.48 7.52 -9.44
CA SER A 116 -17.10 7.54 -10.85
C SER A 116 -17.10 6.11 -11.42
N SER A 117 -17.31 6.00 -12.74
CA SER A 117 -17.33 4.71 -13.44
C SER A 117 -16.08 3.88 -13.15
N GLN A 118 -14.91 4.51 -13.12
CA GLN A 118 -13.64 3.84 -12.85
C GLN A 118 -13.60 3.23 -11.45
N ILE A 119 -13.95 4.00 -10.41
CA ILE A 119 -13.90 3.51 -9.03
C ILE A 119 -14.96 2.44 -8.78
N ARG A 120 -16.15 2.60 -9.38
CA ARG A 120 -17.19 1.56 -9.34
C ARG A 120 -16.69 0.24 -9.91
N THR A 121 -16.12 0.26 -11.12
CA THR A 121 -15.57 -0.94 -11.76
C THR A 121 -14.47 -1.57 -10.92
N MET A 122 -13.60 -0.76 -10.29
CA MET A 122 -12.56 -1.28 -9.39
C MET A 122 -13.15 -2.01 -8.18
N ILE A 123 -14.22 -1.49 -7.56
CA ILE A 123 -14.89 -2.13 -6.43
C ILE A 123 -15.56 -3.44 -6.87
N GLU A 124 -16.29 -3.41 -7.98
CA GLU A 124 -16.98 -4.57 -8.53
C GLU A 124 -15.98 -5.69 -8.88
N LEU A 125 -14.88 -5.33 -9.56
CA LEU A 125 -13.81 -6.27 -9.89
C LEU A 125 -13.19 -6.88 -8.64
N GLN A 126 -12.85 -6.09 -7.62
CA GLN A 126 -12.28 -6.59 -6.36
C GLN A 126 -13.24 -7.54 -5.63
N ARG A 127 -14.56 -7.30 -5.70
CA ARG A 127 -15.57 -8.19 -5.08
C ARG A 127 -15.65 -9.55 -5.76
N LEU A 128 -15.51 -9.58 -7.09
CA LEU A 128 -15.54 -10.80 -7.89
C LEU A 128 -14.24 -11.59 -7.78
N THR A 129 -13.10 -10.94 -7.99
CA THR A 129 -11.80 -11.63 -8.12
C THR A 129 -11.02 -11.75 -6.82
N ARG A 130 -11.43 -11.02 -5.77
CA ARG A 130 -10.69 -10.88 -4.50
C ARG A 130 -9.27 -10.31 -4.69
N MET A 131 -9.01 -9.65 -5.80
CA MET A 131 -7.77 -8.92 -6.02
C MET A 131 -7.55 -7.86 -4.97
N ARG A 132 -6.29 -7.67 -4.58
CA ARG A 132 -5.90 -6.53 -3.75
C ARG A 132 -6.06 -5.24 -4.54
N PRO A 133 -6.33 -4.10 -3.88
CA PRO A 133 -6.44 -2.82 -4.57
C PRO A 133 -5.24 -2.50 -5.45
N SER A 134 -4.03 -2.83 -5.01
CA SER A 134 -2.80 -2.63 -5.79
C SER A 134 -2.67 -3.53 -7.03
N GLU A 135 -3.38 -4.66 -7.08
CA GLU A 135 -3.45 -5.54 -8.25
C GLU A 135 -4.41 -4.97 -9.28
N VAL A 136 -5.60 -4.53 -8.84
CA VAL A 136 -6.56 -3.85 -9.71
C VAL A 136 -5.99 -2.54 -10.28
N CYS A 137 -5.26 -1.75 -9.49
CA CYS A 137 -4.62 -0.54 -10.01
C CYS A 137 -3.48 -0.81 -11.01
N ALA A 138 -2.92 -2.02 -11.03
CA ALA A 138 -1.74 -2.35 -11.83
C ALA A 138 -2.06 -3.20 -13.06
N ILE A 139 -3.29 -3.72 -13.16
CA ILE A 139 -3.70 -4.55 -14.29
C ILE A 139 -3.66 -3.75 -15.59
N THR A 140 -3.16 -4.38 -16.63
CA THR A 140 -3.14 -3.83 -17.99
C THR A 140 -4.04 -4.64 -18.89
N LEU A 141 -4.60 -4.03 -19.95
CA LEU A 141 -5.47 -4.74 -20.89
C LEU A 141 -4.77 -5.95 -21.54
N ALA A 142 -3.45 -5.87 -21.74
CA ALA A 142 -2.66 -6.97 -22.30
C ALA A 142 -2.52 -8.18 -21.36
N GLU A 143 -2.91 -8.06 -20.09
CA GLU A 143 -2.90 -9.16 -19.12
C GLU A 143 -4.27 -9.84 -19.01
N VAL A 144 -5.32 -9.30 -19.65
CA VAL A 144 -6.68 -9.81 -19.60
C VAL A 144 -6.97 -10.63 -20.86
N ASP A 145 -7.10 -11.94 -20.69
CA ASP A 145 -7.64 -12.83 -21.69
C ASP A 145 -9.18 -12.78 -21.66
N ARG A 146 -9.76 -12.39 -22.79
CA ARG A 146 -11.21 -12.22 -23.00
C ARG A 146 -11.76 -13.21 -24.04
N THR A 147 -10.96 -14.22 -24.39
CA THR A 147 -11.33 -15.19 -25.44
C THR A 147 -12.42 -16.16 -25.01
N SER A 148 -12.61 -16.35 -23.70
CA SER A 148 -13.63 -17.21 -23.12
C SER A 148 -14.70 -16.42 -22.37
N GLU A 149 -15.83 -17.08 -22.07
CA GLU A 149 -16.92 -16.54 -21.24
C GLU A 149 -16.41 -16.05 -19.87
N THR A 150 -15.35 -16.68 -19.36
CA THR A 150 -14.67 -16.30 -18.13
C THR A 150 -13.35 -15.61 -18.45
N TRP A 151 -13.18 -14.36 -18.01
CA TRP A 151 -11.96 -13.62 -18.30
C TRP A 151 -10.86 -14.03 -17.33
N ALA A 152 -9.67 -14.29 -17.85
CA ALA A 152 -8.52 -14.67 -17.04
C ALA A 152 -7.46 -13.56 -17.04
N THR A 153 -6.84 -13.32 -15.88
CA THR A 153 -5.81 -12.28 -15.76
C THR A 153 -4.47 -12.90 -15.44
N THR A 154 -3.46 -12.70 -16.30
CA THR A 154 -2.09 -13.20 -16.06
C THR A 154 -1.17 -12.02 -15.75
N PRO A 155 -0.75 -11.82 -14.48
CA PRO A 155 0.08 -10.68 -14.12
C PRO A 155 1.50 -10.81 -14.71
N ARG A 156 2.00 -9.74 -15.32
CA ARG A 156 3.31 -9.68 -16.01
C ARG A 156 4.50 -9.59 -15.04
N ASN A 157 4.29 -9.21 -13.78
CA ASN A 157 5.37 -9.06 -12.79
C ASN A 157 5.08 -9.87 -11.52
N THR A 158 5.76 -11.01 -11.38
CA THR A 158 5.59 -12.01 -10.31
C THR A 158 6.42 -11.72 -9.04
N SER A 159 7.04 -10.55 -8.89
CA SER A 159 7.65 -10.15 -7.60
C SER A 159 6.62 -10.02 -6.47
N ARG A 160 5.33 -10.01 -6.79
CA ARG A 160 4.22 -9.98 -5.83
C ARG A 160 3.94 -11.41 -5.35
N ARG A 161 4.70 -11.86 -4.34
CA ARG A 161 4.57 -13.15 -3.64
C ARG A 161 3.19 -13.34 -3.00
N THR A 162 2.18 -13.68 -3.78
CA THR A 162 1.08 -14.58 -3.39
C THR A 162 0.42 -15.10 -4.65
N GLY A 163 0.50 -16.41 -4.87
CA GLY A 163 -0.05 -17.06 -6.05
C GLY A 163 -1.56 -16.90 -6.15
N ALA A 164 -2.03 -16.33 -7.25
CA ALA A 164 -3.39 -16.52 -7.73
C ALA A 164 -3.35 -16.42 -9.26
N ARG A 165 -3.32 -17.58 -9.93
CA ARG A 165 -4.04 -17.66 -11.21
C ARG A 165 -5.51 -17.61 -10.82
N ALA A 166 -6.10 -16.41 -10.79
CA ALA A 166 -7.53 -16.29 -10.60
C ALA A 166 -8.19 -16.80 -11.89
N ARG A 167 -8.70 -18.05 -11.86
CA ARG A 167 -9.69 -18.53 -12.81
C ARG A 167 -11.03 -18.43 -12.09
N ASP A 168 -11.97 -17.71 -12.66
CA ASP A 168 -13.33 -17.59 -12.12
C ASP A 168 -14.27 -18.49 -12.92
N PRO A 169 -14.93 -19.51 -12.33
CA PRO A 169 -16.13 -20.10 -12.89
C PRO A 169 -17.32 -19.18 -12.57
N ALA A 170 -17.81 -18.48 -13.59
CA ALA A 170 -18.91 -17.53 -13.51
C ALA A 170 -20.08 -18.02 -12.62
N ARG A 171 -20.50 -17.16 -11.69
CA ARG A 171 -21.90 -17.11 -11.22
C ARG A 171 -22.66 -16.21 -12.20
N PRO A 172 -23.87 -16.58 -12.67
CA PRO A 172 -24.50 -15.85 -13.78
C PRO A 172 -24.88 -14.42 -13.35
N GLU A 173 -24.33 -13.47 -14.11
CA GLU A 173 -24.60 -12.03 -14.30
C GLU A 173 -24.85 -11.10 -13.09
N PRO A 174 -24.23 -9.91 -13.13
CA PRO A 174 -25.04 -8.74 -13.44
C PRO A 174 -24.69 -8.21 -14.83
N ARG A 175 -25.72 -8.10 -15.66
CA ARG A 175 -25.72 -7.60 -17.02
C ARG A 175 -24.92 -6.30 -17.11
N TRP A 176 -23.70 -6.37 -17.67
CA TRP A 176 -22.92 -5.19 -18.00
C TRP A 176 -23.69 -4.44 -19.09
N SER A 177 -24.46 -3.42 -18.71
CA SER A 177 -25.04 -2.52 -19.71
C SER A 177 -23.88 -1.88 -20.48
N HIS A 178 -23.93 -1.92 -21.81
CA HIS A 178 -22.91 -1.39 -22.73
C HIS A 178 -22.62 0.12 -22.56
N SER A 179 -23.17 0.79 -21.54
CA SER A 179 -22.99 2.22 -21.28
C SER A 179 -21.64 2.60 -20.66
N CYS A 180 -20.92 1.66 -20.02
CA CYS A 180 -19.63 1.98 -19.38
C CYS A 180 -18.46 2.11 -20.37
N PHE A 181 -18.60 1.57 -21.58
CA PHE A 181 -17.66 1.75 -22.68
C PHE A 181 -18.27 2.65 -23.76
N ALA A 182 -18.82 3.80 -23.38
CA ALA A 182 -19.11 4.84 -24.36
C ALA A 182 -17.77 5.31 -24.95
N THR A 183 -17.58 5.05 -26.24
CA THR A 183 -16.52 5.64 -27.08
C THR A 183 -16.43 7.14 -26.77
N PRO A 184 -15.25 7.70 -26.45
CA PRO A 184 -15.14 9.14 -26.26
C PRO A 184 -15.62 9.84 -27.55
N PRO A 185 -16.50 10.85 -27.48
CA PRO A 185 -16.89 11.57 -28.70
C PRO A 185 -15.63 12.11 -29.35
N ALA A 186 -15.50 11.87 -30.66
CA ALA A 186 -14.38 12.32 -31.46
C ALA A 186 -14.05 13.78 -31.13
N ARG A 187 -12.78 14.06 -30.78
CA ARG A 187 -12.29 15.43 -30.62
C ARG A 187 -12.63 16.20 -31.88
N ARG A 188 -13.64 17.08 -31.84
CA ARG A 188 -13.81 18.13 -32.84
C ARG A 188 -12.53 18.95 -32.84
N SER A 189 -11.79 18.88 -33.94
CA SER A 189 -10.68 19.77 -34.25
C SER A 189 -11.19 21.22 -34.18
N ARG A 190 -10.89 21.92 -33.08
CA ARG A 190 -10.94 23.39 -33.07
C ARG A 190 -9.72 23.88 -33.85
N LEU A 191 -9.83 23.86 -35.18
CA LEU A 191 -9.00 24.68 -36.03
C LEU A 191 -9.44 26.13 -35.84
N LEU A 192 -8.56 26.87 -35.17
CA LEU A 192 -8.19 28.27 -35.39
C LEU A 192 -9.30 29.20 -35.92
N ALA A 193 -9.94 29.91 -34.99
CA ALA A 193 -10.49 31.24 -35.26
C ALA A 193 -9.93 32.20 -34.18
N ARG A 194 -8.80 32.83 -34.51
CA ARG A 194 -8.35 34.08 -33.87
C ARG A 194 -8.02 35.04 -35.00
N SER A 195 -9.01 35.88 -35.29
CA SER A 195 -8.90 37.12 -36.04
C SER A 195 -7.84 38.00 -35.40
N ALA A 196 -6.85 38.43 -36.18
CA ALA A 196 -6.02 39.58 -35.89
C ALA A 196 -6.17 40.56 -37.06
N THR A 197 -7.12 41.47 -36.90
CA THR A 197 -7.17 42.74 -37.62
C THR A 197 -6.19 43.68 -36.94
N GLN A 198 -5.08 44.05 -37.61
CA GLN A 198 -4.42 45.36 -37.54
C GLN A 198 -3.10 45.35 -38.34
N ALA A 199 -3.14 45.90 -39.55
CA ALA A 199 -2.08 46.69 -40.20
C ALA A 199 -2.63 47.13 -41.57
N GLY A 200 -2.91 48.44 -41.70
CA GLY A 200 -3.52 49.07 -42.87
C GLY A 200 -4.44 50.21 -42.44
#